data_AF-A0A7X9JBW8-F1
#
_entry.id   AF-A0A7X9JBW8-F1
#
_cell.length_a   1.000
_cell.length_b   1.000
_cell.length_c   1.000
_cell.angle_alpha   90.00
_cell.angle_beta   90.00
_cell.angle_gamma   90.00
#
_symmetry.space_group_name_H-M   'P 1'
#
loop_
_entity.id
_entity.type
_entity.pdbx_description
1 polymer ?
#
loop_
_entity_poly.entity_id
_entity_poly.type
_entity_poly.pdbx_seq_one_letter_code
_entity_poly.pdbx_strand_id
1 'polypeptide(L)'
;MENIAPLPERSYAEINENRRRLLHDAYCSYPEYIYCDPDDFNWHTPAGRINIFDLFYLGENKYIDLIGASAETHRKPEFFMLTAKGADLMEIPGDLDKRFPLLIHDSGTIPSSGR
;
A
#
# COMPACT_ATOMS: atom_id res chain seq x y z
N MET A 1 26.22 9.73 8.93
CA MET A 1 25.11 9.22 8.10
C MET A 1 24.91 7.78 8.47
N GLU A 2 23.78 7.43 9.10
CA GLU A 2 23.43 6.03 9.30
C GLU A 2 23.23 5.39 7.93
N ASN A 3 23.97 4.31 7.66
CA ASN A 3 23.90 3.58 6.41
C ASN A 3 22.63 2.72 6.44
N ILE A 4 21.50 3.28 6.01
CA ILE A 4 20.23 2.56 5.97
C ILE A 4 20.30 1.56 4.82
N ALA A 5 20.21 0.27 5.13
CA ALA A 5 20.22 -0.81 4.13
C ALA A 5 19.16 -0.54 3.04
N PRO A 6 19.39 -0.90 1.76
CA PRO A 6 18.37 -0.73 0.73
C PRO A 6 17.07 -1.47 1.08
N LEU A 7 15.95 -1.00 0.52
CA LEU A 7 14.72 -1.78 0.58
C LEU A 7 14.93 -3.12 -0.15
N PRO A 8 14.42 -4.24 0.39
CA PRO A 8 14.46 -5.50 -0.33
C PRO A 8 13.68 -5.38 -1.64
N GLU A 9 14.14 -6.09 -2.67
CA GLU A 9 13.34 -6.27 -3.88
C GLU A 9 12.03 -6.98 -3.53
N ARG A 10 10.94 -6.52 -4.13
CA ARG A 10 9.58 -7.02 -3.91
C ARG A 10 8.88 -7.17 -5.25
N SER A 11 8.13 -8.24 -5.38
CA SER A 11 7.20 -8.43 -6.49
C SER A 11 6.04 -7.44 -6.41
N TYR A 12 5.41 -7.17 -7.56
CA TYR A 12 4.17 -6.38 -7.57
C TYR A 12 3.04 -7.02 -6.76
N ALA A 13 3.02 -8.35 -6.62
CA ALA A 13 2.05 -9.06 -5.80
C ALA A 13 2.25 -8.72 -4.30
N GLU A 14 3.48 -8.80 -3.78
CA GLU A 14 3.80 -8.42 -2.40
C GLU A 14 3.56 -6.92 -2.13
N ILE A 15 3.74 -6.08 -3.15
CA ILE A 15 3.38 -4.66 -3.09
C ILE A 15 1.88 -4.47 -2.95
N ASN A 16 1.09 -5.14 -3.80
CA ASN A 16 -0.36 -5.02 -3.80
C ASN A 16 -0.99 -5.66 -2.57
N GLU A 17 -0.43 -6.75 -2.05
CA GLU A 17 -0.87 -7.38 -0.80
C GLU A 17 -0.77 -6.42 0.38
N ASN A 18 0.38 -5.75 0.54
CA ASN A 18 0.54 -4.78 1.63
C ASN A 18 -0.41 -3.57 1.48
N ARG A 19 -0.61 -3.08 0.25
CA ARG A 19 -1.55 -1.98 -0.02
C ARG A 19 -2.99 -2.36 0.29
N ARG A 20 -3.42 -3.56 -0.08
CA ARG A 20 -4.74 -4.08 0.26
C ARG A 20 -4.92 -4.20 1.75
N ARG A 21 -3.91 -4.70 2.47
CA ARG A 21 -3.93 -4.77 3.94
C ARG A 21 -4.14 -3.39 4.56
N LEU A 22 -3.34 -2.40 4.17
CA LEU A 22 -3.48 -1.02 4.68
C LEU A 22 -4.84 -0.39 4.37
N LEU A 23 -5.40 -0.64 3.18
CA LEU A 23 -6.74 -0.18 2.81
C LEU A 23 -7.83 -0.88 3.61
N HIS A 24 -7.68 -2.18 3.85
CA HIS A 24 -8.61 -2.95 4.68
C HIS A 24 -8.59 -2.47 6.13
N ASP A 25 -7.40 -2.23 6.69
CA ASP A 25 -7.25 -1.67 8.04
C ASP A 25 -7.96 -0.31 8.14
N ALA A 26 -7.74 0.58 7.16
CA ALA A 26 -8.42 1.87 7.05
C ALA A 26 -9.94 1.75 6.91
N TYR A 27 -10.41 0.78 6.13
CA TYR A 27 -11.83 0.53 5.91
C TYR A 27 -12.54 0.02 7.16
N CYS A 28 -11.95 -0.93 7.88
CA CYS A 28 -12.50 -1.42 9.14
C CYS A 28 -12.56 -0.35 10.24
N SER A 29 -11.74 0.69 10.14
CA SER A 29 -11.69 1.78 11.12
C SER A 29 -12.48 3.02 10.69
N TYR A 30 -13.01 3.08 9.46
CA TYR A 30 -13.67 4.27 8.95
C TYR A 30 -14.92 4.64 9.78
N PRO A 31 -15.13 5.93 10.16
CA PRO A 31 -14.44 7.14 9.73
C PRO A 31 -13.30 7.62 10.66
N GLU A 32 -12.68 6.72 11.42
CA GLU A 32 -11.62 7.07 12.37
C GLU A 32 -10.23 7.13 11.72
N TYR A 33 -9.34 7.87 12.37
CA TYR A 33 -7.93 7.94 12.02
C TYR A 33 -7.17 6.75 12.64
N ILE A 34 -6.33 6.11 11.84
CA ILE A 34 -5.41 5.06 12.30
C ILE A 34 -4.07 5.70 12.62
N TYR A 35 -3.57 5.46 13.82
CA TYR A 35 -2.24 5.85 14.23
C TYR A 35 -1.16 5.01 13.54
N CYS A 36 -0.17 5.67 12.94
CA CYS A 36 1.00 4.98 12.39
C CYS A 36 1.96 4.60 13.52
N ASP A 37 1.79 3.42 14.10
CA ASP A 37 2.65 2.92 15.18
C ASP A 37 4.13 2.93 14.77
N PRO A 38 5.04 3.53 15.56
CA PRO A 38 6.48 3.48 15.30
C PRO A 38 7.05 2.06 15.13
N ASP A 39 6.46 1.03 15.70
CA ASP A 39 6.91 -0.36 15.54
C ASP A 39 6.62 -0.88 14.12
N ASP A 40 5.49 -0.49 13.54
CA ASP A 40 5.05 -0.90 12.20
C ASP A 40 5.46 0.07 11.08
N PHE A 41 5.75 1.33 11.42
CA PHE A 41 6.09 2.41 10.49
C PHE A 41 7.47 3.02 10.82
N ASN A 42 8.45 2.17 11.09
CA ASN A 42 9.82 2.57 11.38
C ASN A 42 10.68 2.75 10.12
N TRP A 43 11.15 3.97 9.85
CA TRP A 43 12.06 4.27 8.73
C TRP A 43 13.39 3.50 8.79
N HIS A 44 13.85 3.11 9.98
CA HIS A 44 15.12 2.41 10.14
C HIS A 44 15.01 0.90 9.92
N THR A 45 13.80 0.37 9.74
CA THR A 45 13.57 -1.06 9.46
C THR A 45 13.09 -1.27 8.02
N PRO A 46 13.44 -2.40 7.37
CA PRO A 46 12.88 -2.74 6.06
C PRO A 46 11.35 -2.83 6.06
N ALA A 47 10.76 -3.50 7.07
CA ALA A 47 9.31 -3.67 7.17
C ALA A 47 8.58 -2.33 7.36
N GLY A 48 9.09 -1.47 8.25
CA GLY A 48 8.50 -0.15 8.47
C GLY A 48 8.57 0.75 7.25
N ARG A 49 9.68 0.71 6.49
CA ARG A 49 9.77 1.44 5.22
C ARG A 49 8.81 0.91 4.18
N ILE A 50 8.64 -0.41 4.06
CA ILE A 50 7.65 -1.01 3.16
C ILE A 50 6.27 -0.41 3.41
N ASN A 51 5.86 -0.34 4.69
CA ASN A 51 4.59 0.28 5.08
C ASN A 51 4.54 1.77 4.74
N ILE A 52 5.58 2.54 5.06
CA ILE A 52 5.65 3.97 4.74
C ILE A 52 5.50 4.22 3.24
N PHE A 53 6.24 3.50 2.39
CA PHE A 53 6.21 3.67 0.93
C PHE A 53 4.84 3.34 0.35
N ASP A 54 4.24 2.22 0.76
CA ASP A 54 2.92 1.83 0.27
C ASP A 54 1.82 2.78 0.78
N LEU A 55 1.95 3.29 2.01
CA LEU A 55 1.04 4.27 2.57
C LEU A 55 1.10 5.61 1.80
N PHE A 56 2.30 6.12 1.49
CA PHE A 56 2.44 7.32 0.65
C PHE A 56 1.86 7.11 -0.75
N TYR A 57 2.08 5.95 -1.37
CA TYR A 57 1.46 5.63 -2.66
C TYR A 57 -0.07 5.73 -2.61
N LEU A 58 -0.70 5.14 -1.58
CA LEU A 58 -2.14 5.20 -1.40
C LEU A 58 -2.64 6.64 -1.18
N GLY A 59 -1.88 7.44 -0.43
CA GLY A 59 -2.18 8.86 -0.19
C GLY A 59 -2.09 9.73 -1.44
N GLU A 60 -1.05 9.56 -2.24
CA GLU A 60 -0.89 10.24 -3.53
C GLU A 60 -2.03 9.91 -4.50
N ASN A 61 -2.49 8.65 -4.47
CA ASN A 61 -3.62 8.19 -5.27
C ASN A 61 -5.00 8.52 -4.67
N LYS A 62 -5.04 9.22 -3.52
CA LYS A 62 -6.26 9.69 -2.84
C LYS A 62 -7.17 8.58 -2.33
N TYR A 63 -6.63 7.38 -2.06
CA TYR A 63 -7.40 6.31 -1.42
C TYR A 63 -7.43 6.46 0.10
N ILE A 64 -6.42 7.11 0.66
CA ILE A 64 -6.35 7.48 2.07
C ILE A 64 -5.89 8.94 2.18
N ASP A 65 -6.28 9.61 3.26
CA ASP A 65 -5.70 10.87 3.67
C ASP A 65 -4.57 10.62 4.67
N LEU A 66 -3.48 11.39 4.57
CA LEU A 66 -2.32 11.31 5.45
C LEU A 66 -2.26 12.56 6.31
N ILE A 67 -2.12 12.39 7.62
CA ILE A 67 -2.13 13.48 8.61
C ILE A 67 -0.76 13.50 9.29
N GLY A 68 -0.22 14.71 9.51
CA GLY A 68 1.11 14.89 10.09
C GLY A 68 2.27 14.54 9.16
N ALA A 69 1.99 14.28 7.87
CA ALA A 69 3.01 14.06 6.86
C ALA A 69 3.51 15.39 6.28
N SER A 70 4.84 15.61 6.25
CA SER A 70 5.47 16.66 5.46
C SER A 70 6.24 16.02 4.30
N ALA A 71 5.94 16.45 3.08
CA ALA A 71 6.62 16.01 1.85
C ALA A 71 8.13 16.30 1.85
N GLU A 72 8.62 17.16 2.76
CA GLU A 72 10.01 17.61 2.83
C GLU A 72 10.87 16.78 3.78
N THR A 73 10.30 15.80 4.49
CA THR A 73 11.02 15.05 5.52
C THR A 73 10.87 13.54 5.33
N HIS A 74 11.88 12.77 5.73
CA HIS A 74 11.80 11.30 5.86
C HIS A 74 10.83 10.85 6.98
N ARG A 75 9.88 11.71 7.38
CA ARG A 75 8.97 11.44 8.48
C ARG A 75 7.80 10.58 7.98
N LYS A 76 7.56 9.49 8.70
CA LYS A 76 6.30 8.76 8.62
C LYS A 76 5.12 9.71 8.87
N PRO A 77 3.97 9.51 8.21
CA PRO A 77 2.72 10.15 8.64
C PRO A 77 2.42 9.81 10.11
N GLU A 78 1.73 10.69 10.81
CA GLU A 78 1.27 10.40 12.19
C GLU A 78 0.02 9.54 12.17
N PHE A 79 -0.90 9.84 11.25
CA PHE A 79 -2.14 9.10 11.08
C PHE A 79 -2.51 8.95 9.60
N PHE A 80 -3.38 8.00 9.31
CA PHE A 80 -4.05 7.88 8.02
C PHE A 80 -5.54 7.52 8.19
N MET A 81 -6.37 7.88 7.22
CA MET A 81 -7.81 7.60 7.23
C MET A 81 -8.29 7.30 5.81
N LEU A 82 -9.29 6.43 5.68
CA LEU A 82 -9.88 6.13 4.38
C LEU A 82 -10.60 7.36 3.80
N THR A 83 -10.44 7.61 2.50
CA THR A 83 -11.24 8.62 1.78
C THR A 83 -12.50 8.01 1.22
N ALA A 84 -13.44 8.83 0.74
CA ALA A 84 -14.61 8.34 -0.03
C ALA A 84 -14.18 7.51 -1.26
N LYS A 85 -13.13 7.93 -1.97
CA LYS A 85 -12.57 7.17 -3.10
C LYS A 85 -11.97 5.83 -2.67
N GLY A 86 -11.35 5.79 -1.48
CA GLY A 86 -10.88 4.56 -0.87
C GLY A 86 -12.04 3.63 -0.51
N ALA A 87 -13.12 4.16 0.04
CA ALA A 87 -14.34 3.40 0.36
C ALA A 87 -14.97 2.81 -0.90
N ASP A 88 -15.17 3.61 -1.95
CA ASP A 88 -15.70 3.12 -3.24
C ASP A 88 -14.85 1.98 -3.80
N LEU A 89 -13.52 2.08 -3.72
CA LEU A 89 -12.61 1.03 -4.17
C LEU A 89 -12.82 -0.29 -3.41
N MET A 90 -13.13 -0.22 -2.11
CA MET A 90 -13.33 -1.38 -1.24
C MET A 90 -14.73 -1.97 -1.38
N GLU A 91 -15.75 -1.15 -1.63
CA GLU A 91 -17.16 -1.56 -1.68
C GLU A 91 -17.60 -2.02 -3.08
N ILE A 92 -17.05 -1.46 -4.15
CA ILE A 92 -17.42 -1.83 -5.53
C ILE A 92 -16.81 -3.19 -5.87
N PRO A 93 -17.62 -4.23 -6.14
CA PRO A 93 -17.12 -5.58 -6.38
C PRO A 93 -16.10 -5.63 -7.54
N GLY A 94 -14.92 -6.15 -7.25
CA GLY A 94 -13.84 -6.39 -8.22
C GLY A 94 -12.96 -5.18 -8.53
N ASP A 95 -13.25 -3.98 -8.02
CA ASP A 95 -12.41 -2.80 -8.30
C ASP A 95 -11.09 -2.84 -7.52
N LEU A 96 -11.10 -3.34 -6.29
CA LEU A 96 -9.88 -3.65 -5.55
C LEU A 96 -8.97 -4.63 -6.33
N ASP A 97 -9.58 -5.64 -6.95
CA ASP A 97 -8.84 -6.65 -7.73
C ASP A 97 -8.23 -6.10 -9.01
N LYS A 98 -8.96 -5.24 -9.71
CA LYS A 98 -8.44 -4.54 -10.90
C LYS A 98 -7.32 -3.57 -10.52
N ARG A 99 -7.44 -2.86 -9.40
CA ARG A 99 -6.49 -1.81 -9.02
C ARG A 99 -5.20 -2.37 -8.42
N PHE A 100 -5.32 -3.41 -7.59
CA PHE A 100 -4.23 -4.03 -6.86
C PHE A 100 -4.26 -5.54 -7.08
N PRO A 101 -3.98 -6.03 -8.29
CA PRO A 101 -4.02 -7.47 -8.60
C PRO A 101 -3.00 -8.25 -7.77
N LEU A 102 -3.41 -9.41 -7.25
CA LEU A 102 -2.54 -10.33 -6.51
C LEU A 102 -1.97 -11.46 -7.38
N LEU A 103 -2.49 -11.63 -8.60
CA LEU A 103 -2.03 -12.67 -9.50
C LEU A 103 -0.75 -12.22 -10.20
N ILE A 104 0.28 -13.07 -10.11
CA ILE A 104 1.36 -13.09 -11.10
C ILE A 104 0.71 -13.67 -12.35
N HIS A 105 0.70 -12.94 -13.47
CA HIS A 105 0.38 -13.58 -14.74
C HIS A 105 1.44 -14.67 -14.97
N ASP A 106 1.06 -15.93 -14.79
CA ASP A 106 1.80 -17.05 -15.37
C ASP A 106 1.83 -16.80 -16.88
N SER A 107 2.98 -16.36 -17.36
CA SER A 107 3.32 -16.32 -18.77
C SER A 107 3.48 -17.77 -19.25
N GLY A 108 2.37 -18.46 -19.47
CA GLY A 108 2.40 -19.91 -19.68
C GLY A 108 1.20 -20.48 -20.43
N THR A 109 0.96 -20.05 -21.67
CA THR A 109 0.75 -20.92 -22.84
C THR A 109 0.34 -20.09 -24.07
N ILE A 110 1.23 -20.01 -25.07
CA ILE A 110 0.83 -19.74 -26.44
C ILE A 110 0.13 -21.00 -26.93
N PRO A 111 -1.13 -20.98 -27.41
CA PRO A 111 -1.66 -22.12 -28.13
C PRO A 111 -0.84 -22.23 -29.42
N SER A 112 0.00 -23.27 -29.51
CA SER A 112 0.64 -23.63 -30.77
C SER A 112 -0.48 -23.92 -31.76
N SER A 113 -0.63 -23.06 -32.77
CA SER A 113 -1.38 -23.37 -33.98
C SER A 113 -0.69 -24.57 -34.65
N GLY A 114 -1.17 -25.76 -34.33
CA GLY A 114 -0.83 -27.02 -34.98
C GLY A 114 -1.81 -27.25 -36.12
N ARG A 115 -1.21 -27.44 -37.30
CA ARG A 115 -1.78 -27.65 -38.65
C ARG A 115 -3.02 -28.53 -38.74
#